data_AF-D3DCE4-F1
#
_entry.id   AF-D3DCE4-F1
#
_cell.length_a   1.000
_cell.length_b   1.000
_cell.length_c   1.000
_cell.angle_alpha   90.00
_cell.angle_beta   90.00
_cell.angle_gamma   90.00
#
_symmetry.space_group_name_H-M   'P 1'
#
loop_
_entity.id
_entity.type
_entity.pdbx_description
1 polymer ?
#
loop_
_entity_poly.entity_id
_entity_poly.type
_entity_poly.pdbx_seq_one_letter_code
_entity_poly.pdbx_strand_id
1 'polypeptide(L)'
;GGGTRAGTAAVPGVDAGAGPGGADDRGPDQGAVGGADPDRAAAAWGRFARNAVVQGSAAELFKAWAVTVRQLLVPLGGEIVLCLHDELLLHVPTARAAEAVAATRRALESTAAYWAAGSNVRFVADITVVGRWSDAKS
;
A
#
# COMPACT_ATOMS: atom_id res chain seq x y z
N GLY A 1 -11.16 -57.31 22.71
CA GLY A 1 -11.35 -56.51 23.93
C GLY A 1 -10.36 -55.36 23.94
N GLY A 2 -10.82 -54.16 24.33
CA GLY A 2 -10.05 -52.94 24.65
C GLY A 2 -9.36 -52.26 23.46
N GLY A 3 -9.57 -50.97 23.12
CA GLY A 3 -9.73 -49.77 23.95
C GLY A 3 -8.40 -49.46 24.63
N THR A 4 -7.73 -48.31 24.49
CA THR A 4 -8.23 -46.92 24.61
C THR A 4 -7.11 -45.93 24.20
N ARG A 5 -7.47 -44.75 23.69
CA ARG A 5 -6.60 -43.56 23.52
C ARG A 5 -6.43 -42.80 24.84
N ALA A 6 -5.25 -42.27 25.10
CA ALA A 6 -4.98 -41.14 26.01
C ALA A 6 -3.95 -40.24 25.29
N GLY A 7 -3.94 -38.91 25.33
CA GLY A 7 -4.68 -37.90 26.06
C GLY A 7 -3.73 -36.70 26.14
N THR A 8 -4.12 -35.50 25.69
CA THR A 8 -3.38 -34.26 26.01
C THR A 8 -4.37 -33.20 26.46
N ALA A 9 -4.11 -32.70 27.67
CA ALA A 9 -4.97 -31.86 28.47
C ALA A 9 -5.03 -30.40 27.97
N ALA A 10 -6.16 -29.77 28.25
CA ALA A 10 -6.41 -28.34 28.10
C ALA A 10 -5.70 -27.52 29.20
N VAL A 11 -5.36 -26.26 28.88
CA VAL A 11 -4.90 -25.25 29.83
C VAL A 11 -5.95 -24.13 29.85
N PRO A 12 -6.40 -23.61 31.01
CA PRO A 12 -7.53 -22.69 31.10
C PRO A 12 -7.13 -21.22 30.94
N GLY A 13 -8.14 -20.39 30.60
CA GLY A 13 -8.01 -18.96 30.39
C GLY A 13 -7.91 -18.12 31.67
N VAL A 14 -7.62 -16.84 31.46
CA VAL A 14 -7.65 -15.78 32.46
C VAL A 14 -8.31 -14.54 31.82
N ASP A 15 -9.47 -14.18 32.38
CA ASP A 15 -10.19 -12.93 32.18
C ASP A 15 -9.91 -11.97 33.35
N ALA A 16 -9.80 -10.66 33.07
CA ALA A 16 -10.16 -9.53 33.94
C ALA A 16 -9.79 -8.22 33.20
N GLY A 17 -10.58 -7.15 33.12
CA GLY A 17 -11.85 -6.78 33.72
C GLY A 17 -12.22 -5.36 33.24
N ALA A 18 -13.50 -5.01 33.37
CA ALA A 18 -14.17 -3.87 32.74
C ALA A 18 -14.23 -2.58 33.60
N GLY A 19 -14.61 -1.47 32.95
CA GLY A 19 -15.34 -0.34 33.57
C GLY A 19 -15.42 0.92 32.67
N PRO A 20 -16.32 1.89 32.97
CA PRO A 20 -17.77 1.93 32.70
C PRO A 20 -18.09 3.00 31.60
N GLY A 21 -19.17 2.98 30.81
CA GLY A 21 -20.59 3.03 31.17
C GLY A 21 -21.21 4.38 30.70
N GLY A 22 -21.98 4.36 29.61
CA GLY A 22 -22.79 5.48 29.12
C GLY A 22 -23.85 4.97 28.15
N ALA A 23 -25.11 4.96 28.58
CA ALA A 23 -26.24 4.31 27.94
C ALA A 23 -26.92 5.19 26.86
N ASP A 24 -27.13 4.63 25.66
CA ASP A 24 -28.34 4.83 24.85
C ASP A 24 -28.79 3.42 24.40
N ASP A 25 -29.72 2.86 25.16
CA ASP A 25 -30.27 1.51 25.02
C ASP A 25 -31.45 1.52 24.03
N ARG A 26 -31.14 1.82 22.75
CA ARG A 26 -32.03 1.50 21.64
C ARG A 26 -31.60 0.17 21.07
N GLY A 27 -32.27 -0.88 21.56
CA GLY A 27 -32.09 -2.26 21.12
C GLY A 27 -32.17 -2.42 19.60
N PRO A 28 -31.51 -3.45 19.04
CA PRO A 28 -31.45 -3.64 17.60
C PRO A 28 -32.88 -3.79 17.06
N ASP A 29 -33.23 -2.91 16.12
CA ASP A 29 -34.34 -3.13 15.20
C ASP A 29 -34.18 -4.53 14.59
N GLN A 30 -35.05 -5.44 15.02
CA GLN A 30 -35.15 -6.80 14.49
C GLN A 30 -35.85 -6.72 13.12
N GLY A 31 -35.20 -6.06 12.18
CA GLY A 31 -35.67 -5.82 10.82
C GLY A 31 -34.56 -6.17 9.83
N ALA A 32 -34.55 -7.43 9.38
CA ALA A 32 -33.68 -8.01 8.35
C ALA A 32 -32.19 -8.25 8.73
N VAL A 33 -31.97 -9.19 9.65
CA VAL A 33 -30.70 -9.95 9.69
C VAL A 33 -30.71 -10.94 8.52
N GLY A 34 -30.50 -10.42 7.31
CA GLY A 34 -30.14 -11.25 6.16
C GLY A 34 -28.71 -11.72 6.37
N GLY A 35 -28.56 -12.98 6.78
CA GLY A 35 -27.25 -13.61 6.98
C GLY A 35 -26.33 -13.29 5.81
N ALA A 36 -25.14 -12.78 6.09
CA ALA A 36 -24.10 -12.73 5.09
C ALA A 36 -23.84 -14.18 4.68
N ASP A 37 -24.39 -14.55 3.52
CA ASP A 37 -24.19 -15.84 2.89
C ASP A 37 -22.69 -16.19 2.97
N PRO A 38 -22.30 -17.28 3.64
CA PRO A 38 -20.89 -17.63 3.85
C PRO A 38 -20.15 -17.73 2.52
N ASP A 39 -20.83 -18.06 1.42
CA ASP A 39 -20.27 -18.06 0.07
C ASP A 39 -19.98 -16.63 -0.43
N ARG A 40 -20.84 -15.66 -0.11
CA ARG A 40 -20.60 -14.24 -0.40
C ARG A 40 -19.45 -13.67 0.42
N ALA A 41 -19.33 -14.06 1.69
CA ALA A 41 -18.23 -13.64 2.56
C ALA A 41 -16.88 -14.21 2.08
N ALA A 42 -16.84 -15.49 1.72
CA ALA A 42 -15.66 -16.13 1.14
C ALA A 42 -15.27 -15.51 -0.22
N ALA A 43 -16.25 -15.21 -1.08
CA ALA A 43 -16.00 -14.54 -2.35
C ALA A 43 -15.46 -13.10 -2.18
N ALA A 44 -15.98 -12.36 -1.21
CA ALA A 44 -15.48 -11.01 -0.87
C ALA A 44 -14.05 -11.05 -0.36
N TRP A 45 -13.74 -12.00 0.55
CA TRP A 45 -12.37 -12.25 1.01
C TRP A 45 -11.42 -12.64 -0.11
N GLY A 46 -11.87 -13.49 -1.04
CA GLY A 46 -11.07 -13.87 -2.21
C GLY A 46 -10.72 -12.67 -3.12
N ARG A 47 -11.64 -11.71 -3.28
CA ARG A 47 -11.36 -10.46 -4.01
C ARG A 47 -10.39 -9.56 -3.24
N PHE A 48 -10.60 -9.41 -1.93
CA PHE A 48 -9.73 -8.62 -1.06
C PHE A 48 -8.28 -9.13 -1.10
N ALA A 49 -8.07 -10.43 -0.93
CA ALA A 49 -6.74 -11.03 -0.93
C ALA A 49 -6.00 -10.81 -2.26
N ARG A 50 -6.68 -10.98 -3.41
CA ARG A 50 -6.09 -10.74 -4.72
C ARG A 50 -5.71 -9.27 -4.92
N ASN A 51 -6.58 -8.34 -4.54
CA ASN A 51 -6.30 -6.92 -4.64
C ASN A 51 -5.13 -6.52 -3.73
N ALA A 52 -5.06 -7.06 -2.52
CA ALA A 52 -3.98 -6.79 -1.57
C ALA A 52 -2.61 -7.24 -2.10
N VAL A 53 -2.52 -8.38 -2.81
CA VAL A 53 -1.28 -8.83 -3.44
C VAL A 53 -0.81 -7.84 -4.50
N VAL A 54 -1.72 -7.44 -5.41
CA VAL A 54 -1.38 -6.49 -6.49
C VAL A 54 -0.98 -5.12 -5.92
N GLN A 55 -1.75 -4.60 -4.96
CA GLN A 55 -1.48 -3.32 -4.32
C GLN A 55 -0.20 -3.36 -3.47
N GLY A 56 0.07 -4.47 -2.80
CA GLY A 56 1.30 -4.67 -2.02
C GLY A 56 2.54 -4.59 -2.90
N SER A 57 2.57 -5.37 -3.99
CA SER A 57 3.69 -5.36 -4.94
C SER A 57 3.87 -3.98 -5.61
N ALA A 58 2.78 -3.30 -5.97
CA ALA A 58 2.86 -1.95 -6.52
C ALA A 58 3.46 -0.95 -5.52
N ALA A 59 3.05 -1.02 -4.25
CA ALA A 59 3.57 -0.15 -3.20
C ALA A 59 5.06 -0.40 -2.91
N GLU A 60 5.52 -1.66 -2.99
CA GLU A 60 6.94 -2.00 -2.84
C GLU A 60 7.78 -1.44 -3.97
N LEU A 61 7.34 -1.58 -5.23
CA LEU A 61 8.01 -1.01 -6.39
C LEU A 61 8.08 0.52 -6.29
N PHE A 62 6.98 1.17 -5.91
CA PHE A 62 6.95 2.63 -5.73
C PHE A 62 7.93 3.09 -4.64
N LYS A 63 7.98 2.41 -3.49
CA LYS A 63 8.94 2.73 -2.41
C LYS A 63 10.39 2.59 -2.88
N ALA A 64 10.70 1.51 -3.61
CA ALA A 64 12.03 1.31 -4.16
C ALA A 64 12.40 2.43 -5.14
N TRP A 65 11.48 2.80 -6.04
CA TRP A 65 11.67 3.90 -6.98
C TRP A 65 11.87 5.24 -6.26
N ALA A 66 11.05 5.58 -5.28
CA ALA A 66 11.16 6.81 -4.50
C ALA A 66 12.51 6.93 -3.78
N VAL A 67 13.01 5.83 -3.20
CA VAL A 67 14.34 5.81 -2.57
C VAL A 67 15.44 6.06 -3.61
N THR A 68 15.38 5.41 -4.78
CA THR A 68 16.35 5.62 -5.86
C THR A 68 16.32 7.05 -6.38
N VAL A 69 15.13 7.63 -6.61
CA VAL A 69 14.97 9.04 -7.00
C VAL A 69 15.62 9.95 -5.97
N ARG A 70 15.32 9.76 -4.67
CA ARG A 70 15.89 10.56 -3.59
C ARG A 70 17.42 10.56 -3.63
N GLN A 71 18.04 9.40 -3.84
CA GLN A 71 19.51 9.29 -3.92
C GLN A 71 20.08 10.06 -5.12
N LEU A 72 19.43 9.97 -6.29
CA LEU A 72 19.89 10.64 -7.51
C LEU A 72 19.67 12.16 -7.50
N LEU A 73 18.75 12.67 -6.68
CA LEU A 73 18.50 14.11 -6.54
C LEU A 73 19.52 14.83 -5.65
N VAL A 74 20.19 14.13 -4.72
CA VAL A 74 21.20 14.71 -3.82
C VAL A 74 22.26 15.55 -4.56
N PRO A 75 22.96 15.05 -5.59
CA PRO A 75 23.95 15.84 -6.32
C PRO A 75 23.34 16.98 -7.16
N LEU A 76 22.03 16.95 -7.42
CA LEU A 76 21.31 17.98 -8.17
C LEU A 76 20.79 19.11 -7.27
N GLY A 77 20.99 19.00 -5.94
CA GLY A 77 20.38 19.92 -4.96
C GLY A 77 18.87 19.80 -4.90
N GLY A 78 18.34 18.62 -5.24
CA GLY A 78 16.91 18.34 -5.29
C GLY A 78 16.40 17.53 -4.11
N GLU A 79 15.09 17.60 -3.87
CA GLU A 79 14.41 16.86 -2.81
C GLU A 79 13.03 16.36 -3.27
N ILE A 80 12.55 15.31 -2.62
CA ILE A 80 11.16 14.87 -2.74
C ILE A 80 10.36 15.62 -1.67
N VAL A 81 9.38 16.41 -2.10
CA VAL A 81 8.54 17.22 -1.19
C VAL A 81 7.19 16.58 -0.91
N LEU A 82 6.74 15.64 -1.76
CA LEU A 82 5.51 14.88 -1.56
C LEU A 82 5.57 13.52 -2.26
N CYS A 83 4.93 12.51 -1.67
CA CYS A 83 4.65 11.21 -2.28
C CYS A 83 3.15 10.92 -2.16
N LEU A 84 2.48 10.64 -3.28
CA LEU A 84 1.05 10.33 -3.34
C LEU A 84 0.84 9.03 -4.11
N HIS A 85 0.64 7.92 -3.41
CA HIS A 85 0.44 6.58 -4.00
C HIS A 85 1.53 6.16 -5.01
N ASP A 86 1.40 6.59 -6.27
CA ASP A 86 2.26 6.34 -7.43
C ASP A 86 2.93 7.61 -7.98
N GLU A 87 2.71 8.77 -7.37
CA GLU A 87 3.24 10.07 -7.77
C GLU A 87 4.32 10.59 -6.81
N LEU A 88 5.35 11.20 -7.39
CA LEU A 88 6.40 11.94 -6.67
C LEU A 88 6.38 13.40 -7.08
N LEU A 89 6.38 14.30 -6.08
CA LEU A 89 6.63 15.71 -6.30
C LEU A 89 8.06 16.06 -5.92
N LEU A 90 8.78 16.60 -6.89
CA LEU A 90 10.19 16.94 -6.77
C LEU A 90 10.35 18.46 -6.76
N HIS A 91 11.15 18.96 -5.82
CA HIS A 91 11.63 20.33 -5.83
C HIS A 91 13.11 20.34 -6.19
N VAL A 92 13.45 21.05 -7.26
CA VAL A 92 14.80 21.10 -7.83
C VAL A 92 15.12 22.51 -8.30
N PRO A 93 16.40 22.93 -8.29
CA PRO A 93 16.81 24.16 -8.95
C PRO A 93 16.40 24.17 -10.42
N THR A 94 15.84 25.28 -10.92
CA THR A 94 15.33 25.39 -12.30
C THR A 94 16.38 24.99 -13.35
N ALA A 95 17.64 25.38 -13.14
CA ALA A 95 18.75 25.04 -14.04
C ALA A 95 19.03 23.52 -14.13
N ARG A 96 18.58 22.73 -13.15
CA ARG A 96 18.77 21.27 -13.06
C ARG A 96 17.50 20.48 -13.37
N ALA A 97 16.41 21.14 -13.76
CA ALA A 97 15.12 20.46 -13.99
C ALA A 97 15.23 19.34 -15.03
N ALA A 98 15.89 19.58 -16.16
CA ALA A 98 16.09 18.56 -17.20
C ALA A 98 16.91 17.35 -16.70
N GLU A 99 17.95 17.60 -15.90
CA GLU A 99 18.76 16.55 -15.30
C GLU A 99 17.97 15.73 -14.29
N ALA A 100 17.12 16.38 -13.49
CA ALA A 100 16.23 15.72 -12.55
C ALA A 100 15.19 14.84 -13.27
N VAL A 101 14.58 15.32 -14.35
CA VAL A 101 13.67 14.52 -15.20
C VAL A 101 14.39 13.27 -15.70
N ALA A 102 15.61 13.42 -16.22
CA ALA A 102 16.40 12.30 -16.72
C ALA A 102 16.78 11.32 -15.59
N ALA A 103 17.16 11.83 -14.41
CA ALA A 103 17.47 11.01 -13.24
C ALA A 103 16.26 10.21 -12.77
N THR A 104 15.08 10.81 -12.72
CA THR A 104 13.83 10.16 -12.31
C THR A 104 13.42 9.03 -13.26
N ARG A 105 13.58 9.23 -14.58
CA ARG A 105 13.36 8.16 -15.58
C ARG A 105 14.35 7.01 -15.42
N ARG A 106 15.65 7.32 -15.28
CA ARG A 106 16.68 6.30 -15.03
C ARG A 106 16.41 5.51 -13.74
N ALA A 107 15.95 6.19 -12.68
CA ALA A 107 15.56 5.54 -11.44
C ALA A 107 14.45 4.51 -11.69
N LEU A 108 13.40 4.88 -12.43
CA LEU A 108 12.30 3.97 -12.74
C LEU A 108 12.78 2.76 -13.55
N GLU A 109 13.59 3.00 -14.59
CA GLU A 109 14.17 1.94 -15.41
C GLU A 109 15.00 0.96 -14.57
N SER A 110 15.83 1.48 -13.65
CA SER A 110 16.69 0.69 -12.78
C SER A 110 15.87 -0.13 -11.78
N THR A 111 14.86 0.48 -11.16
CA THR A 111 13.95 -0.21 -10.24
C THR A 111 13.15 -1.28 -10.98
N ALA A 112 12.59 -0.97 -12.14
CA ALA A 112 11.81 -1.93 -12.94
C ALA A 112 12.66 -3.10 -13.43
N ALA A 113 13.91 -2.86 -13.84
CA ALA A 113 14.83 -3.91 -14.27
C ALA A 113 15.11 -4.93 -13.16
N TYR A 114 15.15 -4.49 -11.90
CA TYR A 114 15.35 -5.37 -10.75
C TYR A 114 14.06 -6.10 -10.34
N TRP A 115 12.96 -5.37 -10.20
CA TRP A 115 11.70 -5.89 -9.61
C TRP A 115 10.81 -6.63 -10.60
N ALA A 116 10.88 -6.28 -11.88
CA ALA A 116 9.98 -6.80 -12.92
C ALA A 116 10.75 -7.54 -14.03
N ALA A 117 11.96 -8.03 -13.73
CA ALA A 117 12.77 -8.80 -14.65
C ALA A 117 11.97 -9.98 -15.24
N GLY A 118 11.90 -10.06 -16.58
CA GLY A 118 11.18 -11.12 -17.28
C GLY A 118 9.65 -10.95 -17.37
N SER A 119 9.07 -9.87 -16.83
CA SER A 119 7.60 -9.68 -16.80
C SER A 119 6.98 -9.24 -18.14
N ASN A 120 7.77 -8.91 -19.17
CA ASN A 120 7.33 -8.22 -20.41
C ASN A 120 6.57 -6.89 -20.19
N VAL A 121 6.49 -6.40 -18.94
CA VAL A 121 5.82 -5.15 -18.59
C VAL A 121 6.80 -4.00 -18.68
N ARG A 122 6.37 -2.90 -19.31
CA ARG A 122 7.10 -1.63 -19.33
C ARG A 122 6.53 -0.69 -18.28
N PHE A 123 7.41 -0.13 -17.45
CA PHE A 123 7.07 0.94 -16.52
C PHE A 123 7.34 2.30 -17.16
N VAL A 124 6.39 3.23 -17.01
CA VAL A 124 6.47 4.57 -17.57
C VAL A 124 6.07 5.57 -16.49
N ALA A 125 6.80 6.67 -16.39
CA ALA A 125 6.42 7.83 -15.60
C ALA A 125 6.12 9.00 -16.54
N ASP A 126 4.94 9.58 -16.39
CA ASP A 126 4.65 10.89 -16.96
C ASP A 126 5.27 11.97 -16.06
N ILE A 127 5.96 12.94 -16.66
CA ILE A 127 6.75 13.92 -15.91
C ILE A 127 6.57 15.29 -16.54
N THR A 128 5.98 16.20 -15.76
CA THR A 128 5.78 17.60 -16.11
C THR A 128 6.63 18.48 -15.20
N VAL A 129 7.31 19.47 -15.79
CA VAL A 129 8.07 20.49 -15.05
C VAL A 129 7.24 21.76 -14.99
N VAL A 130 6.97 22.24 -13.78
CA VAL A 130 6.20 23.47 -13.54
C VAL A 130 6.98 24.45 -12.69
N GLY A 131 6.80 25.76 -12.93
CA GLY A 131 7.45 26.82 -12.15
C GLY A 131 6.77 27.11 -10.81
N ARG A 132 5.49 26.72 -10.66
CA ARG A 132 4.71 26.84 -9.43
C ARG A 132 3.64 25.76 -9.40
N TRP A 133 3.27 25.34 -8.19
CA TRP A 133 2.33 24.24 -7.98
C TRP A 133 0.94 24.49 -8.59
N SER A 134 0.48 25.74 -8.67
CA SER A 134 -0.81 26.08 -9.28
C SER A 134 -0.89 25.70 -10.76
N ASP A 135 0.25 25.56 -11.44
CA ASP A 135 0.32 25.19 -12.86
C ASP A 135 0.41 23.67 -13.05
N ALA A 136 0.51 22.88 -11.97
CA ALA A 136 0.58 21.41 -12.01
C ALA A 136 -0.76 20.75 -12.34
N LYS A 137 -1.87 21.49 -12.25
CA LYS A 137 -3.19 21.06 -12.73
C LYS A 137 -3.48 21.71 -14.07
N SER A 138 -3.09 21.09 -15.18
CA SER A 138 -3.49 21.49 -16.54
C SER A 138 -3.45 20.28 -17.47
#